data_AF-A0A1Z8L128-F1
#
_entry.id   AF-A0A1Z8L128-F1
#
_cell.length_a   1.000
_cell.length_b   1.000
_cell.length_c   1.000
_cell.angle_alpha   90.00
_cell.angle_beta   90.00
_cell.angle_gamma   90.00
#
_symmetry.space_group_name_H-M   'P 1'
#
loop_
_entity.id
_entity.type
_entity.pdbx_description
1 polymer ?
#
loop_
_entity_poly.entity_id
_entity_poly.type
_entity_poly.pdbx_seq_one_letter_code
_entity_poly.pdbx_strand_id
1 'polypeptide(L)'
;MIGTARRIAETEIPKAAAYDTGHHGLGFAILHEGEEAIWLLLHWWAHGDICCRALFRADSGTLEFEDVSKRSLMACVWELRVIDHERQAWVNAMLTHTPDAETYLKDKLPAGLY
;
A
#
# COMPACT_ATOMS: atom_id res chain seq x y z
N MET A 1 1.75 2.93 16.53
CA MET A 1 1.42 2.14 15.32
C MET A 1 1.90 2.82 14.04
N ILE A 2 1.34 3.99 13.65
CA ILE A 2 1.69 4.70 12.40
C ILE A 2 3.20 4.97 12.23
N GLY A 3 3.89 5.43 13.28
CA GLY A 3 5.34 5.69 13.20
C GLY A 3 6.18 4.44 12.92
N THR A 4 5.75 3.27 13.41
CA THR A 4 6.39 1.99 13.10
C THR A 4 6.12 1.57 11.67
N ALA A 5 4.86 1.63 11.23
CA ALA A 5 4.48 1.34 9.85
C ALA A 5 5.25 2.20 8.84
N ARG A 6 5.40 3.50 9.13
CA ARG A 6 6.17 4.42 8.28
C ARG A 6 7.64 4.00 8.17
N ARG A 7 8.30 3.66 9.28
CA ARG A 7 9.70 3.19 9.25
C ARG A 7 9.88 1.90 8.45
N ILE A 8 8.93 0.98 8.56
CA ILE A 8 8.94 -0.26 7.76
C ILE A 8 8.81 0.09 6.28
N ALA A 9 7.87 0.95 5.91
CA ALA A 9 7.70 1.40 4.52
C ALA A 9 8.97 2.07 3.96
N GLU A 10 9.55 3.01 4.72
CA GLU A 10 10.79 3.71 4.37
C GLU A 10 11.99 2.77 4.21
N THR A 11 11.98 1.62 4.89
CA THR A 11 13.08 0.65 4.86
C THR A 11 12.89 -0.44 3.80
N GLU A 12 11.67 -0.96 3.67
CA GLU A 12 11.38 -2.18 2.89
C GLU A 12 10.99 -1.88 1.44
N ILE A 13 10.25 -0.80 1.18
CA ILE A 13 9.85 -0.44 -0.21
C ILE A 13 11.09 -0.20 -1.08
N PRO A 14 12.13 0.55 -0.67
CA PRO A 14 13.31 0.74 -1.51
C PRO A 14 14.05 -0.56 -1.83
N LYS A 15 14.07 -1.53 -0.90
CA LYS A 15 14.70 -2.84 -1.13
C LYS A 15 13.90 -3.66 -2.14
N ALA A 16 12.58 -3.69 -2.01
CA ALA A 16 11.70 -4.44 -2.89
C ALA A 16 11.63 -3.83 -4.29
N ALA A 17 11.49 -2.50 -4.37
CA ALA A 17 11.39 -1.75 -5.62
C ALA A 17 12.73 -1.62 -6.37
N ALA A 18 13.86 -2.01 -5.77
CA ALA A 18 15.18 -1.93 -6.41
C ALA A 18 15.28 -2.74 -7.72
N TYR A 19 14.40 -3.72 -7.90
CA TYR A 19 14.35 -4.57 -9.10
C TYR A 19 13.26 -4.13 -10.09
N ASP A 20 12.41 -3.19 -9.71
CA ASP A 20 11.31 -2.70 -10.51
C ASP A 20 11.76 -1.51 -11.37
N THR A 21 11.18 -1.38 -12.57
CA THR A 21 11.43 -0.24 -13.45
C THR A 21 10.18 0.60 -13.58
N GLY A 22 10.33 1.88 -13.94
CA GLY A 22 9.18 2.77 -14.09
C GLY A 22 8.40 2.99 -12.78
N HIS A 23 9.08 2.91 -11.63
CA HIS A 23 8.48 3.30 -10.37
C HIS A 23 8.40 4.83 -10.29
N HIS A 24 7.28 5.36 -9.80
CA HIS A 24 7.06 6.81 -9.71
C HIS A 24 7.40 7.37 -8.31
N GLY A 25 7.84 6.52 -7.38
CA GLY A 25 8.01 6.90 -5.97
C GLY A 25 6.67 7.14 -5.26
N LEU A 26 5.58 6.62 -5.83
CA LEU A 26 4.22 6.80 -5.35
C LEU A 26 3.64 5.44 -4.96
N GLY A 27 2.79 5.45 -3.94
CA GLY A 27 2.18 4.26 -3.37
C GLY A 27 1.38 4.60 -2.13
N PHE A 28 0.92 3.57 -1.44
CA PHE A 28 0.06 3.69 -0.27
C PHE A 28 0.34 2.56 0.71
N ALA A 29 -0.04 2.77 1.97
CA ALA A 29 0.06 1.77 3.02
C ALA A 29 -1.29 1.62 3.70
N ILE A 30 -1.70 0.38 3.94
CA ILE A 30 -2.89 0.06 4.73
C ILE A 30 -2.43 -0.56 6.03
N LEU A 31 -2.83 0.06 7.14
CA LEU A 31 -2.59 -0.44 8.49
C LEU A 31 -3.93 -0.86 9.07
N HIS A 32 -4.15 -2.16 9.17
CA HIS A 32 -5.41 -2.77 9.57
C HIS A 32 -5.24 -3.45 10.93
N GLU A 33 -5.90 -2.90 11.94
CA GLU A 33 -6.10 -3.58 13.22
C GLU A 33 -7.26 -4.57 13.09
N GLY A 34 -6.95 -5.82 12.77
CA GLY A 34 -7.93 -6.90 12.71
C GLY A 34 -8.16 -7.51 14.09
N GLU A 35 -9.16 -8.40 14.17
CA GLU A 35 -9.48 -9.11 15.43
C GLU A 35 -8.32 -9.99 15.92
N GLU A 36 -7.61 -10.66 15.00
CA GLU A 36 -6.55 -11.62 15.33
C GLU A 36 -5.14 -11.01 15.34
N ALA A 37 -4.92 -9.92 14.60
CA ALA A 37 -3.58 -9.37 14.36
C ALA A 37 -3.65 -7.97 13.75
N ILE A 38 -2.52 -7.27 13.79
CA ILE A 38 -2.32 -6.01 13.06
C ILE A 38 -1.63 -6.35 11.73
N TRP A 39 -2.23 -5.95 10.62
CA TRP A 39 -1.70 -6.14 9.28
C TRP A 39 -1.19 -4.82 8.71
N LEU A 40 -0.03 -4.88 8.06
CA LEU A 40 0.52 -3.77 7.31
C LEU A 40 0.73 -4.20 5.86
N LEU A 41 -0.07 -3.65 4.97
CA LEU A 41 0.03 -3.84 3.54
C LEU A 41 0.74 -2.62 2.97
N LEU A 42 1.87 -2.85 2.30
CA LEU A 42 2.59 -1.81 1.58
C LEU A 42 2.36 -2.02 0.08
N HIS A 43 2.03 -0.95 -0.63
CA HIS A 43 1.80 -0.96 -2.06
C HIS A 43 2.58 0.17 -2.73
N TRP A 44 3.14 -0.10 -3.90
CA TRP A 44 3.78 0.90 -4.75
C TRP A 44 3.48 0.62 -6.22
N TRP A 45 3.48 1.67 -7.03
CA TRP A 45 3.22 1.58 -8.46
C TRP A 45 4.53 1.49 -9.23
N ALA A 46 4.63 0.46 -10.09
CA ALA A 46 5.76 0.21 -10.97
C ALA A 46 5.28 -0.13 -12.37
N HIS A 47 6.20 -0.08 -13.34
CA HIS A 47 5.95 -0.41 -14.74
C HIS A 47 4.76 0.34 -15.37
N GLY A 48 4.36 1.48 -14.80
CA GLY A 48 3.21 2.28 -15.22
C GLY A 48 1.87 1.83 -14.65
N ASP A 49 1.55 0.53 -14.66
CA ASP A 49 0.22 0.00 -14.32
C ASP A 49 0.22 -1.19 -13.34
N ILE A 50 1.38 -1.57 -12.81
CA ILE A 50 1.52 -2.70 -11.89
C ILE A 50 1.52 -2.19 -10.44
N CYS A 51 0.58 -2.69 -9.64
CA CYS A 51 0.59 -2.50 -8.19
C CYS A 51 1.41 -3.61 -7.54
N CYS A 52 2.63 -3.27 -7.13
CA CYS A 52 3.48 -4.16 -6.34
C CYS A 52 3.04 -4.16 -4.86
N ARG A 53 3.48 -5.17 -4.10
CA ARG A 53 3.08 -5.34 -2.69
C ARG A 53 4.17 -5.94 -1.81
N ALA A 54 4.11 -5.60 -0.52
CA ALA A 54 4.71 -6.34 0.58
C ALA A 54 3.70 -6.43 1.73
N LEU A 55 3.72 -7.54 2.48
CA LEU A 55 2.77 -7.83 3.55
C LEU A 55 3.48 -8.14 4.85
N PHE A 56 3.05 -7.47 5.91
CA PHE A 56 3.55 -7.66 7.25
C PHE A 56 2.41 -7.92 8.23
N ARG A 57 2.72 -8.65 9.30
CA ARG A 57 1.79 -8.98 10.38
C ARG A 57 2.46 -8.74 11.73
N ALA A 58 1.74 -8.25 12.71
CA ALA A 58 2.14 -8.23 14.11
C ALA A 58 1.02 -8.85 14.96
N ASP A 59 1.39 -9.54 16.04
CA ASP A 59 0.42 -10.06 16.99
C ASP A 59 -0.28 -8.91 17.75
N SER A 60 -1.55 -9.11 18.11
CA SER A 60 -2.32 -8.13 18.86
C SER A 60 -1.62 -7.73 20.16
N GLY A 61 -1.57 -6.43 20.43
CA GLY A 61 -0.86 -5.86 21.58
C GLY A 61 0.65 -5.64 21.36
N THR A 62 1.19 -6.00 20.20
CA THR A 62 2.60 -5.75 19.83
C THR A 62 2.69 -4.86 18.59
N LEU A 63 3.89 -4.33 18.30
CA LEU A 63 4.21 -3.63 17.05
C LEU A 63 5.43 -4.26 16.37
N GLU A 64 5.66 -5.55 16.64
CA GLU A 64 6.75 -6.33 16.05
C GLU A 64 6.22 -6.99 14.77
N PHE A 65 6.48 -6.34 13.65
CA PHE A 65 5.99 -6.79 12.36
C PHE A 65 6.93 -7.84 11.75
N GLU A 66 6.39 -9.01 11.43
CA GLU A 66 7.02 -10.05 10.62
C GLU A 66 6.65 -9.88 9.14
N ASP A 67 7.63 -10.09 8.25
CA ASP A 67 7.39 -10.19 6.80
C ASP A 67 6.71 -11.52 6.48
N VAL A 68 5.51 -11.42 5.92
CA VAL A 68 4.69 -12.56 5.49
C VAL A 68 4.35 -12.48 3.99
N SER A 69 5.13 -11.72 3.22
CA SER A 69 4.92 -11.50 1.77
C SER A 69 4.97 -12.77 0.93
N LYS A 70 5.54 -13.86 1.46
CA LYS A 70 5.56 -15.19 0.81
C LYS A 70 4.26 -15.98 0.98
N ARG A 71 3.34 -15.54 1.84
CA ARG A 71 2.01 -16.17 1.99
C ARG A 71 1.13 -15.80 0.79
N SER A 72 0.13 -16.62 0.50
CA SER A 72 -0.86 -16.37 -0.58
C SER A 72 -1.88 -15.27 -0.25
N LEU A 73 -1.73 -14.60 0.90
CA LEU A 73 -2.63 -13.55 1.35
C LEU A 73 -2.38 -12.28 0.55
N MET A 74 -3.45 -11.72 -0.01
CA MET A 74 -3.41 -10.43 -0.68
C MET A 74 -4.00 -9.33 0.22
N ALA A 75 -5.31 -9.38 0.42
CA ALA A 75 -6.06 -8.41 1.19
C ALA A 75 -7.40 -9.01 1.64
N CYS A 76 -7.99 -8.50 2.72
CA CYS A 76 -9.35 -8.79 3.12
C CYS A 76 -10.37 -7.90 2.37
N VAL A 77 -11.66 -8.18 2.55
CA VAL A 77 -12.75 -7.48 1.84
C VAL A 77 -12.77 -5.97 2.09
N TRP A 78 -12.34 -5.52 3.27
CA TRP A 78 -12.30 -4.11 3.64
C TRP A 78 -11.08 -3.40 3.02
N GLU A 79 -9.93 -4.05 3.02
CA GLU A 79 -8.72 -3.56 2.35
C GLU A 79 -8.89 -3.48 0.83
N LEU A 80 -9.61 -4.43 0.23
CA LEU A 80 -9.91 -4.44 -1.21
C LEU A 80 -10.63 -3.17 -1.66
N ARG A 81 -11.47 -2.57 -0.80
CA ARG A 81 -12.16 -1.31 -1.10
C ARG A 81 -11.22 -0.11 -1.15
N VAL A 82 -10.20 -0.09 -0.30
CA VAL A 82 -9.12 0.92 -0.32
C VAL A 82 -8.24 0.73 -1.55
N ILE A 83 -7.86 -0.52 -1.84
CA ILE A 83 -7.06 -0.86 -3.03
C ILE A 83 -7.78 -0.45 -4.32
N ASP A 84 -9.08 -0.69 -4.43
CA ASP A 84 -9.87 -0.27 -5.58
C ASP A 84 -9.91 1.26 -5.76
N HIS A 85 -10.03 2.00 -4.65
CA HIS A 85 -9.95 3.46 -4.68
C HIS A 85 -8.59 3.95 -5.19
N GLU A 86 -7.50 3.44 -4.62
CA GLU A 86 -6.13 3.77 -5.02
C GLU A 86 -5.87 3.44 -6.50
N ARG A 87 -6.36 2.29 -6.95
CA ARG A 87 -6.31 1.89 -8.36
C ARG A 87 -7.04 2.87 -9.25
N GLN A 88 -8.23 3.33 -8.87
CA GLN A 88 -8.99 4.28 -9.65
C GLN A 88 -8.34 5.68 -9.66
N ALA A 89 -7.81 6.13 -8.53
CA ALA A 89 -7.06 7.37 -8.42
C ALA A 89 -5.82 7.35 -9.32
N TRP A 90 -5.07 6.24 -9.31
CA TRP A 90 -3.93 6.03 -10.19
C TRP A 90 -4.30 6.11 -11.68
N VAL A 91 -5.35 5.40 -12.10
CA VAL A 91 -5.80 5.45 -13.50
C VAL A 91 -6.21 6.87 -13.90
N ASN A 92 -6.95 7.56 -13.04
CA ASN A 92 -7.48 8.89 -13.38
C ASN A 92 -6.38 9.96 -13.45
N ALA A 93 -5.35 9.86 -12.61
CA ALA A 93 -4.34 10.90 -12.47
C ALA A 93 -3.04 10.58 -13.23
N MET A 94 -2.60 9.31 -13.21
CA MET A 94 -1.29 8.90 -13.70
C MET A 94 -1.33 8.20 -15.06
N LEU A 95 -2.41 7.51 -15.42
CA LEU A 95 -2.57 6.87 -16.74
C LEU A 95 -3.26 7.79 -17.76
N THR A 96 -2.70 8.99 -17.94
CA THR A 96 -3.19 10.00 -18.88
C THR A 96 -2.08 10.50 -19.80
N HIS A 97 -2.42 11.36 -20.78
CA HIS A 97 -1.41 12.01 -21.62
C HIS A 97 -0.48 12.95 -20.84
N THR A 98 -0.89 13.41 -19.65
CA THR A 98 -0.11 14.30 -18.79
C THR A 98 -0.28 13.84 -17.34
N PRO A 99 0.54 12.87 -16.89
CA PRO A 99 0.45 12.33 -15.53
C PRO A 99 0.58 13.42 -14.47
N ASP A 100 -0.30 13.39 -13.47
CA ASP A 100 -0.35 14.37 -12.38
C ASP A 100 -0.31 13.67 -11.01
N ALA A 101 0.89 13.61 -10.44
CA ALA A 101 1.14 13.04 -9.13
C ALA A 101 0.46 13.81 -7.99
N GLU A 102 0.28 15.13 -8.14
CA GLU A 102 -0.34 15.95 -7.11
C GLU A 102 -1.84 15.66 -7.02
N THR A 103 -2.50 15.48 -8.17
CA THR A 103 -3.90 15.02 -8.21
C THR A 103 -4.05 13.65 -7.56
N TYR A 104 -3.16 12.69 -7.84
CA TYR A 104 -3.17 11.38 -7.16
C TYR A 104 -3.04 11.51 -5.64
N LEU A 105 -2.03 12.26 -5.16
CA LEU A 105 -1.76 12.42 -3.72
C LEU A 105 -2.85 13.19 -2.95
N LYS A 106 -3.67 13.97 -3.65
CA LYS A 106 -4.81 14.71 -3.06
C LYS A 106 -6.10 13.90 -3.05
N ASP A 107 -6.20 12.84 -3.85
CA ASP A 107 -7.38 11.99 -3.89
C ASP A 107 -7.54 11.26 -2.55
N LYS A 108 -8.76 11.23 -2.03
CA LYS A 108 -9.03 10.68 -0.70
C LYS A 108 -10.31 9.87 -0.73
N LEU A 109 -10.24 8.67 -0.19
CA LEU A 109 -11.42 7.88 0.12
C LEU A 109 -12.17 8.54 1.28
N PRO A 110 -13.45 8.93 1.11
CA PRO A 110 -14.23 9.44 2.22
C PRO A 110 -14.33 8.43 3.37
N ALA A 111 -14.29 8.92 4.61
CA ALA A 111 -14.43 8.09 5.80
C ALA A 111 -15.76 7.32 5.80
N GLY A 112 -15.74 6.09 6.30
CA GLY A 112 -16.93 5.22 6.41
C GLY A 112 -17.34 4.53 5.11
N LEU A 113 -16.51 4.58 4.07
CA LEU A 113 -16.70 3.83 2.82
C LEU A 113 -15.81 2.57 2.74
N TYR A 114 -15.32 2.09 3.88
CA TYR A 114 -14.49 0.90 4.06
C TYR A 114 -14.96 0.11 5.27
#